data_AF-A0A8J6SXN9-F1
#
_entry.id   AF-A0A8J6SXN9-F1
#
_cell.length_a   1.000
_cell.length_b   1.000
_cell.length_c   1.000
_cell.angle_alpha   90.00
_cell.angle_beta   90.00
_cell.angle_gamma   90.00
#
_symmetry.space_group_name_H-M   'P 1'
#
loop_
_entity.id
_entity.type
_entity.pdbx_description
1 polymer ?
#
loop_
_entity_poly.entity_id
_entity_poly.type
_entity_poly.pdbx_seq_one_letter_code
_entity_poly.pdbx_strand_id
1 'polypeptide(L)'
;MKPIQETFLELDWEDADEARQARDTRAEELQAQGFVCVLENLYNAVDGRQVFMIVATEAEKIDALRTRDSNRSDSRDGFRSRALVPKRKGKSVAEPEIC
;
A
#
# COMPACT_ATOMS: atom_id res chain seq x y z
N MET A 1 -11.82 -4.61 20.04
CA MET A 1 -12.81 -3.69 19.44
C MET A 1 -13.76 -4.45 18.52
N LYS A 2 -14.93 -3.89 18.23
CA LYS A 2 -15.76 -4.34 17.09
C LYS A 2 -15.34 -3.56 15.84
N PRO A 3 -15.31 -4.18 14.64
CA PRO A 3 -15.04 -3.45 13.40
C PRO A 3 -16.15 -2.43 13.13
N ILE A 4 -15.77 -1.32 12.49
CA ILE A 4 -16.72 -0.36 11.92
C ILE A 4 -17.11 -0.91 10.55
N GLN A 5 -18.41 -0.96 10.27
CA GLN A 5 -18.94 -1.38 8.98
C GLN A 5 -19.92 -0.31 8.51
N GLU A 6 -19.63 0.29 7.37
CA GLU A 6 -20.43 1.35 6.76
C GLU A 6 -20.76 0.98 5.31
N THR A 7 -21.98 1.31 4.87
CA THR A 7 -22.51 0.94 3.56
C THR A 7 -23.00 2.18 2.83
N PHE A 8 -22.66 2.27 1.55
CA PHE A 8 -23.01 3.35 0.63
C PHE A 8 -23.80 2.72 -0.51
N LEU A 9 -25.10 3.00 -0.56
CA LEU A 9 -25.98 2.45 -1.58
C LEU A 9 -26.01 3.38 -2.78
N GLU A 10 -26.04 2.80 -3.98
CA GLU A 10 -26.17 3.57 -5.24
C GLU A 10 -27.35 4.55 -5.23
N LEU A 11 -28.45 4.23 -4.55
CA LEU A 11 -29.69 5.02 -4.56
C LEU A 11 -29.67 6.25 -3.66
N ASP A 12 -28.73 6.29 -2.72
CA ASP A 12 -28.59 7.42 -1.82
C ASP A 12 -27.89 8.60 -2.53
N TRP A 13 -27.48 8.39 -3.79
CA TRP A 13 -26.70 9.29 -4.63
C TRP A 13 -27.31 9.41 -6.02
N GLU A 14 -26.90 10.41 -6.80
CA GLU A 14 -27.42 10.60 -8.16
C GLU A 14 -26.90 9.52 -9.12
N ASP A 15 -25.67 9.02 -8.88
CA ASP A 15 -25.09 7.89 -9.60
C ASP A 15 -24.20 7.00 -8.71
N ALA A 16 -23.80 5.86 -9.27
CA ALA A 16 -22.95 4.88 -8.60
C ALA A 16 -21.51 5.38 -8.36
N ASP A 17 -21.03 6.35 -9.13
CA ASP A 17 -19.67 6.86 -9.01
C ASP A 17 -19.53 7.87 -7.86
N GLU A 18 -20.57 8.66 -7.60
CA GLU A 18 -20.68 9.49 -6.41
C GLU A 18 -20.71 8.64 -5.13
N ALA A 19 -21.52 7.58 -5.11
CA ALA A 19 -21.57 6.65 -3.97
C ALA A 19 -20.20 6.01 -3.69
N ARG A 20 -19.46 5.67 -4.75
CA ARG A 20 -18.09 5.14 -4.67
C ARG A 20 -17.11 6.20 -4.15
N GLN A 21 -17.20 7.43 -4.64
CA GLN A 21 -16.32 8.52 -4.22
C GLN A 21 -16.56 8.91 -2.75
N ALA A 22 -17.82 8.91 -2.31
CA ALA A 22 -18.18 9.13 -0.91
C ALA A 22 -17.59 8.06 0.01
N ARG A 23 -17.67 6.79 -0.41
CA ARG A 23 -17.01 5.68 0.29
C ARG A 23 -15.50 5.90 0.37
N ASP A 24 -14.86 6.23 -0.74
CA ASP A 24 -13.41 6.38 -0.79
C ASP A 24 -12.93 7.55 0.10
N THR A 25 -13.65 8.67 0.08
CA THR A 25 -13.40 9.80 0.99
C THR A 25 -13.51 9.38 2.45
N ARG A 26 -14.55 8.60 2.78
CA ARG A 26 -14.74 8.10 4.14
C ARG A 26 -13.64 7.14 4.57
N ALA A 27 -13.15 6.31 3.65
CA ALA A 27 -12.03 5.42 3.92
C ALA A 27 -10.75 6.19 4.25
N GLU A 28 -10.47 7.29 3.53
CA GLU A 28 -9.33 8.17 3.82
C GLU A 28 -9.43 8.80 5.21
N GLU A 29 -10.62 9.26 5.61
CA GLU A 29 -10.87 9.79 6.96
C GLU A 29 -10.60 8.75 8.06
N LEU A 30 -11.05 7.51 7.86
CA LEU A 30 -10.85 6.42 8.81
C LEU A 30 -9.38 5.99 8.87
N GLN A 31 -8.68 5.97 7.73
CA GLN A 31 -7.25 5.71 7.68
C GLN A 31 -6.44 6.80 8.40
N ALA A 32 -6.81 8.06 8.24
CA ALA A 32 -6.20 9.17 8.97
C ALA A 32 -6.38 9.07 10.50
N GLN A 33 -7.46 8.40 10.94
CA GLN A 33 -7.73 8.11 12.35
C GLN A 33 -6.99 6.87 12.89
N GLY A 34 -6.25 6.15 12.03
CA GLY A 34 -5.47 4.96 12.41
C GLY A 34 -6.21 3.63 12.21
N PHE A 35 -7.30 3.62 11.46
CA PHE A 35 -7.96 2.38 11.06
C PHE A 35 -7.37 1.81 9.76
N VAL A 36 -7.29 0.49 9.69
CA VAL A 36 -7.09 -0.25 8.44
C VAL A 36 -8.46 -0.47 7.81
N CYS A 37 -8.65 0.01 6.58
CA CYS A 37 -9.91 -0.08 5.87
C CYS A 37 -9.83 -1.10 4.73
N VAL A 38 -10.85 -1.95 4.61
CA VAL A 38 -11.10 -2.84 3.48
C VAL A 38 -12.33 -2.33 2.75
N LEU A 39 -12.23 -2.17 1.43
CA LEU A 39 -13.30 -1.68 0.58
C LEU A 39 -13.87 -2.84 -0.23
N GLU A 40 -15.19 -2.99 -0.19
CA GLU A 40 -15.90 -4.01 -0.96
C GLU A 40 -16.89 -3.36 -1.93
N ASN A 41 -16.94 -3.90 -3.14
CA ASN A 41 -17.96 -3.60 -4.15
C ASN A 41 -18.87 -4.82 -4.23
N LEU A 42 -20.08 -4.69 -3.73
CA LEU A 42 -21.08 -5.73 -3.69
C LEU A 42 -22.23 -5.41 -4.65
N TYR A 43 -23.02 -6.43 -4.93
CA TYR A 43 -24.21 -6.33 -5.76
C TYR A 43 -25.37 -7.01 -5.05
N ASN A 44 -26.47 -6.30 -4.87
CA ASN A 44 -27.66 -6.89 -4.27
C ASN A 44 -28.40 -7.71 -5.34
N ALA A 45 -28.51 -9.02 -5.11
CA ALA A 45 -29.09 -9.96 -6.06
C ALA A 45 -30.62 -9.82 -6.22
N VAL A 46 -31.30 -9.12 -5.30
CA VAL A 46 -32.76 -8.98 -5.32
C VAL A 46 -33.20 -7.82 -6.20
N ASP A 47 -32.55 -6.67 -6.06
CA ASP A 47 -32.92 -5.41 -6.74
C ASP A 47 -31.92 -5.00 -7.82
N GLY A 48 -30.80 -5.71 -7.93
CA GLY A 48 -29.82 -5.52 -8.98
C GLY A 48 -28.97 -4.26 -8.82
N ARG A 49 -28.76 -3.80 -7.58
CA ARG A 49 -28.11 -2.51 -7.28
C ARG A 49 -26.71 -2.68 -6.73
N GLN A 50 -25.85 -1.70 -6.99
CA GLN A 50 -24.50 -1.67 -6.43
C GLN A 50 -24.53 -1.22 -4.97
N VAL A 51 -23.69 -1.89 -4.17
CA VAL A 51 -23.53 -1.63 -2.75
C VAL A 51 -22.04 -1.48 -2.49
N PHE A 52 -21.60 -0.30 -2.06
CA PHE A 52 -20.21 -0.02 -1.75
C PHE A 52 -20.04 -0.06 -0.23
N MET A 53 -19.11 -0.86 0.29
CA MET A 53 -18.98 -1.09 1.72
C MET A 53 -17.56 -0.84 2.20
N ILE A 54 -17.44 -0.33 3.43
CA ILE A 54 -16.18 -0.17 4.15
C ILE A 54 -16.23 -1.05 5.39
N VAL A 55 -15.17 -1.83 5.60
CA VAL A 55 -14.89 -2.52 6.86
C VAL A 55 -13.61 -1.93 7.43
N ALA A 56 -13.70 -1.22 8.55
CA ALA A 56 -12.58 -0.59 9.20
C ALA A 56 -12.25 -1.26 10.55
N THR A 57 -10.99 -1.64 10.71
CA THR A 57 -10.44 -2.29 11.90
C THR A 57 -9.30 -1.45 12.46
N GLU A 58 -9.22 -1.26 13.77
CA GLU A 58 -8.11 -0.53 14.37
C GLU A 58 -6.78 -1.25 14.07
N ALA A 59 -5.76 -0.50 13.63
CA ALA A 59 -4.45 -1.07 13.40
C ALA A 59 -3.87 -1.56 14.73
N GLU A 60 -3.41 -2.81 14.81
CA GLU A 60 -2.68 -3.28 15.97
C GLU A 60 -1.41 -2.43 16.13
N LYS A 61 -1.30 -1.74 17.27
CA LYS A 61 -0.06 -1.06 17.65
C LYS A 61 0.98 -2.14 17.88
N ILE A 62 1.90 -2.31 16.93
CA ILE A 62 3.12 -3.08 17.17
C ILE A 62 3.90 -2.30 18.21
N ASP A 63 3.79 -2.70 19.48
CA ASP A 63 4.71 -2.25 20.51
C ASP A 63 6.11 -2.62 20.04
N ALA A 64 6.89 -1.61 19.66
CA ALA A 64 8.25 -1.80 19.20
C ALA A 64 9.00 -2.60 20.27
N LEU A 65 9.31 -3.86 19.94
CA LEU A 65 10.24 -4.70 20.68
C LEU A 65 11.47 -3.85 20.95
N ARG A 66 11.67 -3.49 22.22
CA ARG A 66 12.91 -2.89 22.71
C ARG A 66 14.04 -3.86 22.38
N THR A 67 14.65 -3.72 21.21
CA THR A 67 15.96 -4.31 20.91
C THR A 67 16.94 -3.61 21.85
N ARG A 68 17.10 -4.18 23.06
CA ARG A 68 18.34 -4.04 23.80
C ARG A 68 19.40 -4.70 22.94
N ASP A 69 20.06 -3.90 22.11
CA ASP A 69 21.36 -4.22 21.54
C ASP A 69 22.36 -4.37 22.69
N SER A 70 22.33 -5.53 23.32
CA SER A 70 23.33 -5.96 24.28
C SER A 70 23.85 -7.30 23.82
N ASN A 71 24.79 -7.31 22.87
CA ASN A 71 26.10 -7.92 23.13
C ASN A 71 27.05 -7.89 21.93
N ARG A 72 28.29 -7.51 22.26
CA ARG A 72 29.55 -8.04 21.74
C ARG A 72 29.93 -7.63 20.32
N SER A 73 30.58 -6.47 20.25
CA SER A 73 31.72 -6.24 19.39
C SER A 73 32.82 -7.27 19.70
N ASP A 74 32.71 -8.47 19.12
CA ASP A 74 33.80 -9.43 19.11
C ASP A 74 34.49 -9.39 17.73
N SER A 75 35.67 -8.79 17.76
CA SER A 75 36.90 -9.25 17.12
C SER A 75 36.85 -9.79 15.69
N ARG A 76 37.52 -9.03 14.80
CA ARG A 76 38.46 -9.51 13.77
C ARG A 76 37.94 -10.62 12.85
N ASP A 77 37.56 -10.26 11.63
CA ASP A 77 38.16 -10.91 10.47
C ASP A 77 38.15 -10.01 9.24
N GLY A 78 39.37 -9.63 8.82
CA GLY A 78 39.61 -8.83 7.64
C GLY A 78 39.41 -9.67 6.39
N PHE A 79 38.20 -9.64 5.84
CA PHE A 79 37.95 -10.13 4.49
C PHE A 79 38.69 -9.25 3.48
N ARG A 80 39.82 -9.76 3.01
CA ARG A 80 40.55 -9.24 1.85
C ARG A 80 39.65 -9.33 0.62
N SER A 81 38.97 -8.23 0.30
CA SER A 81 38.28 -8.07 -0.99
C SER A 81 39.31 -8.03 -2.12
N ARG A 82 39.49 -9.17 -2.78
CA ARG A 82 40.21 -9.28 -4.05
C ARG A 82 39.49 -8.41 -5.09
N ALA A 83 40.22 -7.45 -5.65
CA ALA A 83 39.74 -6.56 -6.70
C ALA A 83 39.24 -7.33 -7.93
N LEU A 84 38.06 -6.97 -8.43
CA LEU A 84 37.63 -7.25 -9.80
C LEU A 84 37.48 -5.91 -10.52
N VAL A 85 38.40 -5.64 -11.43
CA VAL A 85 38.42 -4.50 -12.35
C VAL A 85 37.34 -4.73 -13.43
N PRO A 86 36.32 -3.87 -13.57
CA PRO A 86 35.46 -3.90 -14.75
C PRO A 86 36.13 -3.09 -15.86
N LYS A 87 36.52 -3.78 -16.94
CA LYS A 87 36.99 -3.16 -18.18
C LYS A 87 35.90 -2.26 -18.77
N ARG A 88 36.25 -1.00 -19.06
CA ARG A 88 35.46 -0.06 -19.87
C ARG A 88 35.16 -0.69 -21.22
N LYS A 89 33.89 -1.00 -21.49
CA LYS A 89 33.40 -1.37 -22.83
C LYS A 89 32.88 -0.10 -23.52
N GLY A 90 33.36 0.08 -24.76
CA GLY A 90 33.40 1.34 -25.49
C GLY A 90 32.06 2.01 -25.75
N LYS A 91 32.16 3.34 -25.82
CA LYS A 91 31.18 4.27 -26.35
C LYS A 91 31.38 4.28 -27.87
N SER A 92 30.39 3.83 -28.63
CA SER A 92 30.31 4.13 -30.07
C SER A 92 28.92 4.70 -30.33
N VAL A 93 28.88 6.02 -30.36
CA VAL A 93 27.84 6.82 -30.99
C VAL A 93 28.11 6.77 -32.49
N ALA A 94 27.09 6.45 -33.29
CA ALA A 94 26.99 6.93 -34.67
C ALA A 94 25.52 6.84 -35.11
N GLU A 95 24.95 8.01 -35.36
CA GLU A 95 23.68 8.27 -36.03
C GLU A 95 23.59 7.57 -37.40
N PRO A 96 22.37 7.27 -37.88
CA PRO A 96 22.13 7.02 -39.28
C PRO A 96 21.81 8.34 -40.01
N GLU A 97 22.67 8.79 -40.93
CA GLU A 97 22.25 9.72 -41.97
C GLU A 97 21.98 8.98 -43.29
N ILE A 98 20.81 9.26 -43.83
CA ILE A 98 20.27 8.77 -45.09
C ILE A 98 20.58 9.84 -46.14
N CYS A 99 21.43 9.51 -47.12
CA CYS A 99 21.43 9.90 -48.55
C CYS A 99 22.84 9.71 -49.14
#